data_AF-A0A1S8TDQ0-F1
#
_entry.id   AF-A0A1S8TDQ0-F1
#
_cell.length_a   1.000
_cell.length_b   1.000
_cell.length_c   1.000
_cell.angle_alpha   90.00
_cell.angle_beta   90.00
_cell.angle_gamma   90.00
#
_symmetry.space_group_name_H-M   'P 1'
#
loop_
_entity.id
_entity.type
_entity.pdbx_description
1 polymer ?
#
loop_
_entity_poly.entity_id
_entity_poly.type
_entity_poly.pdbx_seq_one_letter_code
_entity_poly.pdbx_strand_id
1 'polypeptide(L)'
;MSKDFTKKYEIHYYEVDAKLKCKLSSIIDFICDVGTQQSESLGGGIEFCEKNNCAWVFYKDDIKMYRYPNFGETITINTQPIGFKKFYGLRKYTIADEKNNIIGEASALFFLIDINKRRPTRIQEEQYDMYGIDGDVDYDISMDRIEKLDNGQYTKQFNIRYSDIDSNNHVNNVKYVEWAIEAVPLEIINSYSIRRIKIIFEKETVYGESILSSATVKEIDNDNLKSYHTIRNIDGTEVTVLEAEWEKLQDN
;
A
#
# COMPACT_ATOMS: atom_id res chain seq x y z
N MET A 1 15.05 -20.26 -6.96
CA MET A 1 14.47 -19.30 -7.93
C MET A 1 13.21 -18.78 -7.30
N SER A 2 13.02 -17.45 -7.26
CA SER A 2 11.83 -16.84 -6.67
C SER A 2 10.58 -17.41 -7.34
N LYS A 3 9.56 -17.70 -6.54
CA LYS A 3 8.27 -18.16 -7.08
C LYS A 3 7.42 -16.95 -7.36
N ASP A 4 7.25 -16.63 -8.63
CA ASP A 4 6.38 -15.54 -9.08
C ASP A 4 4.93 -16.00 -9.11
N PHE A 5 3.99 -15.08 -8.92
CA PHE A 5 2.56 -15.37 -8.98
C PHE A 5 1.84 -14.29 -9.76
N THR A 6 0.84 -14.68 -10.56
CA THR A 6 0.12 -13.75 -11.44
C THR A 6 -1.36 -13.99 -11.31
N LYS A 7 -2.14 -12.89 -11.21
CA LYS A 7 -3.60 -12.93 -11.18
C LYS A 7 -4.18 -11.82 -12.05
N LYS A 8 -5.33 -12.10 -12.66
CA LYS A 8 -6.12 -11.13 -13.45
C LYS A 8 -7.24 -10.56 -12.60
N TYR A 9 -7.51 -9.28 -12.81
CA TYR A 9 -8.60 -8.54 -12.17
C TYR A 9 -9.37 -7.78 -13.24
N GLU A 10 -10.68 -8.02 -13.33
CA GLU A 10 -11.60 -7.17 -14.09
C GLU A 10 -12.01 -6.00 -13.19
N ILE A 11 -11.98 -4.77 -13.72
CA ILE A 11 -12.33 -3.57 -12.96
C ILE A 11 -13.86 -3.42 -12.88
N HIS A 12 -14.41 -3.63 -11.68
CA HIS A 12 -15.84 -3.55 -11.40
C HIS A 12 -16.30 -2.13 -11.06
N TYR A 13 -17.62 -1.93 -11.07
CA TYR A 13 -18.24 -0.61 -10.86
C TYR A 13 -17.91 0.02 -9.49
N TYR A 14 -17.68 -0.80 -8.45
CA TYR A 14 -17.38 -0.32 -7.10
C TYR A 14 -15.88 -0.04 -6.88
N GLU A 15 -15.03 -0.41 -7.85
CA GLU A 15 -13.58 -0.18 -7.83
C GLU A 15 -13.18 1.11 -8.55
N VAL A 16 -14.13 1.79 -9.21
CA VAL A 16 -13.87 3.04 -9.93
C VAL A 16 -14.34 4.28 -9.17
N ASP A 17 -13.79 5.43 -9.58
CA ASP A 17 -14.20 6.76 -9.15
C ASP A 17 -15.36 7.31 -10.01
N ALA A 18 -15.75 8.56 -9.76
CA ALA A 18 -16.81 9.25 -10.49
C ALA A 18 -16.51 9.45 -12.00
N LYS A 19 -15.26 9.23 -12.44
CA LYS A 19 -14.80 9.35 -13.83
C LYS A 19 -14.62 7.97 -14.50
N LEU A 20 -15.12 6.90 -13.87
CA LEU A 20 -14.95 5.51 -14.31
C LEU A 20 -13.49 5.06 -14.41
N LYS A 21 -12.60 5.69 -13.64
CA LYS A 21 -11.20 5.27 -13.48
C LYS A 21 -11.05 4.45 -12.22
N CYS A 22 -10.30 3.36 -12.27
CA CYS A 22 -10.00 2.56 -11.08
C CYS A 22 -9.37 3.44 -9.99
N LYS A 23 -9.88 3.34 -8.77
CA LYS A 23 -9.34 4.05 -7.62
C LYS A 23 -7.96 3.52 -7.27
N LEU A 24 -7.09 4.39 -6.76
CA LEU A 24 -5.81 3.98 -6.18
C LEU A 24 -6.02 2.99 -5.01
N SER A 25 -7.05 3.21 -4.19
CA SER A 25 -7.38 2.26 -3.11
C SER A 25 -7.68 0.85 -3.63
N SER A 26 -8.42 0.75 -4.73
CA SER A 26 -8.69 -0.54 -5.38
C SER A 26 -7.44 -1.18 -5.99
N ILE A 27 -6.52 -0.40 -6.55
CA ILE A 27 -5.21 -0.92 -7.00
C ILE A 27 -4.42 -1.51 -5.80
N ILE A 28 -4.43 -0.83 -4.66
CA ILE A 28 -3.75 -1.33 -3.44
C ILE A 28 -4.44 -2.60 -2.94
N ASP A 29 -5.77 -2.67 -2.92
CA ASP A 29 -6.51 -3.89 -2.57
C ASP A 29 -6.09 -5.08 -3.46
N PHE A 30 -5.94 -4.87 -4.77
CA PHE A 30 -5.45 -5.92 -5.67
C PHE A 30 -4.00 -6.33 -5.41
N ILE A 31 -3.13 -5.37 -5.07
CA ILE A 31 -1.73 -5.63 -4.69
C ILE A 31 -1.68 -6.48 -3.40
N CYS A 32 -2.50 -6.15 -2.41
CA CYS A 32 -2.62 -6.93 -1.17
C CYS A 32 -3.16 -8.34 -1.43
N ASP A 33 -4.21 -8.46 -2.27
CA ASP A 33 -4.79 -9.75 -2.62
C ASP A 33 -3.79 -10.62 -3.39
N VAL A 34 -3.15 -10.13 -4.45
CA VAL A 34 -2.22 -10.96 -5.25
C VAL A 34 -1.04 -11.46 -4.41
N GLY A 35 -0.53 -10.64 -3.47
CA GLY A 35 0.49 -11.05 -2.51
C GLY A 35 0.00 -12.14 -1.56
N THR A 36 -1.20 -11.98 -1.01
CA THR A 36 -1.85 -12.97 -0.14
C THR A 36 -2.10 -14.29 -0.88
N GLN A 37 -2.68 -14.23 -2.08
CA GLN A 37 -2.96 -15.43 -2.90
C GLN A 37 -1.68 -16.19 -3.28
N GLN A 38 -0.58 -15.48 -3.51
CA GLN A 38 0.71 -16.15 -3.65
C GLN A 38 1.06 -16.92 -2.37
N SER A 39 1.03 -16.26 -1.22
CA SER A 39 1.34 -16.88 0.07
C SER A 39 0.49 -18.13 0.32
N GLU A 40 -0.83 -18.05 0.06
CA GLU A 40 -1.74 -19.19 0.12
C GLU A 40 -1.32 -20.32 -0.81
N SER A 41 -1.00 -20.02 -2.08
CA SER A 41 -0.59 -21.02 -3.07
C SER A 41 0.73 -21.73 -2.73
N LEU A 42 1.58 -21.08 -1.92
CA LEU A 42 2.89 -21.58 -1.49
C LEU A 42 2.86 -22.26 -0.12
N GLY A 43 1.70 -22.27 0.55
CA GLY A 43 1.56 -22.83 1.90
C GLY A 43 2.07 -21.92 3.02
N GLY A 44 2.43 -20.67 2.71
CA GLY A 44 2.89 -19.65 3.67
C GLY A 44 1.84 -18.58 3.97
N GLY A 45 0.58 -18.89 3.73
CA GLY A 45 -0.58 -18.01 3.90
C GLY A 45 -1.07 -17.89 5.35
N ILE A 46 -2.32 -17.49 5.52
CA ILE A 46 -2.95 -17.15 6.81
C ILE A 46 -2.88 -18.34 7.77
N GLU A 47 -3.30 -19.53 7.34
CA GLU A 47 -3.32 -20.73 8.21
C GLU A 47 -1.92 -21.09 8.72
N PHE A 48 -0.89 -20.94 7.87
CA PHE A 48 0.50 -21.16 8.28
C PHE A 48 0.94 -20.14 9.33
N CYS A 49 0.66 -18.86 9.07
CA CYS A 49 0.96 -17.75 9.96
C CYS A 49 0.32 -17.94 11.35
N GLU A 50 -0.96 -18.29 11.39
CA GLU A 50 -1.69 -18.59 12.63
C GLU A 50 -1.05 -19.75 13.41
N LYS A 51 -0.78 -20.88 12.74
CA LYS A 51 -0.14 -22.05 13.37
C LYS A 51 1.25 -21.74 13.93
N ASN A 52 1.96 -20.81 13.31
CA ASN A 52 3.33 -20.44 13.70
C ASN A 52 3.39 -19.17 14.57
N ASN A 53 2.25 -18.65 15.03
CA ASN A 53 2.17 -17.44 15.85
C ASN A 53 2.92 -16.25 15.23
N CYS A 54 2.81 -16.09 13.92
CA CYS A 54 3.42 -14.98 13.19
C CYS A 54 2.46 -14.32 12.22
N ALA A 55 2.73 -13.07 11.87
CA ALA A 55 1.96 -12.33 10.88
C ALA A 55 2.88 -11.42 10.06
N TRP A 56 2.56 -11.25 8.78
CA TRP A 56 3.18 -10.25 7.93
C TRP A 56 2.45 -8.93 8.08
N VAL A 57 3.19 -7.86 8.34
CA VAL A 57 2.65 -6.50 8.45
C VAL A 57 3.32 -5.64 7.39
N PHE A 58 2.51 -4.88 6.64
CA PHE A 58 3.01 -3.88 5.70
C PHE A 58 3.72 -2.78 6.48
N TYR A 59 4.92 -2.44 6.05
CA TYR A 59 5.71 -1.37 6.63
C TYR A 59 5.81 -0.18 5.70
N LYS A 60 6.21 -0.43 4.45
CA LYS A 60 6.38 0.64 3.45
C LYS A 60 5.91 0.19 2.09
N ASP A 61 5.26 1.10 1.38
CA ASP A 61 4.86 0.92 0.00
C ASP A 61 5.40 2.05 -0.87
N ASP A 62 5.73 1.73 -2.11
CA ASP A 62 6.04 2.68 -3.17
C ASP A 62 5.36 2.19 -4.44
N ILE A 63 4.32 2.89 -4.84
CA ILE A 63 3.44 2.50 -5.94
C ILE A 63 3.47 3.61 -6.98
N LYS A 64 3.80 3.24 -8.22
CA LYS A 64 3.73 4.11 -9.40
C LYS A 64 2.61 3.65 -10.33
N MET A 65 1.84 4.62 -10.80
CA MET A 65 0.80 4.42 -11.81
C MET A 65 1.06 5.30 -13.02
N TYR A 66 1.41 4.67 -14.14
CA TYR A 66 1.54 5.30 -15.45
C TYR A 66 0.19 5.56 -16.09
N ARG A 67 -0.81 4.73 -15.78
CA ARG A 67 -2.19 4.88 -16.23
C ARG A 67 -3.14 4.12 -15.31
N TYR A 68 -4.28 4.71 -14.97
CA TYR A 68 -5.35 3.98 -14.29
C TYR A 68 -6.23 3.24 -15.29
N PRO A 69 -6.56 1.96 -15.03
CA PRO A 69 -7.49 1.21 -15.87
C PRO A 69 -8.91 1.80 -15.76
N ASN A 70 -9.68 1.69 -16.84
CA ASN A 70 -11.08 2.10 -16.86
C ASN A 70 -11.99 0.99 -16.31
N PHE A 71 -13.22 1.34 -15.95
CA PHE A 71 -14.30 0.38 -15.74
C PHE A 71 -14.39 -0.64 -16.88
N GLY A 72 -14.47 -1.93 -16.54
CA GLY A 72 -14.56 -3.04 -17.48
C GLY A 72 -13.25 -3.44 -18.16
N GLU A 73 -12.13 -2.74 -17.93
CA GLU A 73 -10.82 -3.23 -18.36
C GLU A 73 -10.38 -4.42 -17.49
N THR A 74 -9.64 -5.35 -18.06
CA THR A 74 -8.89 -6.37 -17.29
C THR A 74 -7.45 -5.95 -17.14
N ILE A 75 -6.92 -6.05 -15.92
CA ILE A 75 -5.49 -5.92 -15.65
C ILE A 75 -4.91 -7.25 -15.19
N THR A 76 -3.61 -7.43 -15.42
CA THR A 76 -2.83 -8.54 -14.90
C THR A 76 -1.83 -7.99 -13.91
N ILE A 77 -1.85 -8.50 -12.68
CA ILE A 77 -0.86 -8.17 -11.65
C ILE A 77 0.02 -9.38 -11.42
N ASN A 78 1.33 -9.18 -11.61
CA ASN A 78 2.36 -10.13 -11.23
C ASN A 78 2.99 -9.68 -9.91
N THR A 79 3.33 -10.61 -9.03
CA THR A 79 4.08 -10.37 -7.82
C THR A 79 5.26 -11.32 -7.70
N GLN A 80 6.37 -10.78 -7.18
CA GLN A 80 7.62 -11.51 -6.98
C GLN A 80 8.19 -11.19 -5.59
N PRO A 81 8.51 -12.21 -4.76
CA PRO A 81 9.36 -12.01 -3.59
C PRO A 81 10.78 -11.72 -4.08
N ILE A 82 11.32 -10.55 -3.72
CA ILE A 82 12.63 -10.09 -4.17
C ILE A 82 13.74 -10.52 -3.21
N GLY A 83 13.42 -10.56 -1.92
CA GLY A 83 14.42 -10.94 -0.94
C GLY A 83 13.94 -10.81 0.49
N PHE A 84 14.58 -11.58 1.36
CA PHE A 84 14.39 -11.53 2.80
C PHE A 84 15.67 -11.01 3.46
N LYS A 85 15.53 -10.31 4.58
CA LYS A 85 16.65 -9.93 5.44
C LYS A 85 16.22 -9.89 6.89
N LYS A 86 16.67 -10.87 7.68
CA LYS A 86 16.29 -11.05 9.09
C LYS A 86 14.77 -11.23 9.29
N PHE A 87 14.05 -10.12 9.43
CA PHE A 87 12.60 -10.07 9.63
C PHE A 87 11.89 -9.26 8.54
N TYR A 88 12.64 -8.68 7.60
CA TYR A 88 12.10 -7.94 6.48
C TYR A 88 11.85 -8.84 5.27
N GLY A 89 10.72 -8.63 4.61
CA GLY A 89 10.44 -9.18 3.30
C GLY A 89 10.21 -8.06 2.27
N LEU A 90 10.95 -8.10 1.16
CA LEU A 90 10.77 -7.19 0.04
C LEU A 90 10.06 -7.91 -1.10
N ARG A 91 9.02 -7.26 -1.63
CA ARG A 91 8.22 -7.75 -2.74
C ARG A 91 8.07 -6.69 -3.80
N LYS A 92 8.03 -7.10 -5.07
CA LYS A 92 7.69 -6.25 -6.21
C LYS A 92 6.41 -6.70 -6.88
N TYR A 93 5.78 -5.76 -7.54
CA TYR A 93 4.58 -5.97 -8.33
C TYR A 93 4.68 -5.22 -9.65
N THR A 94 4.14 -5.84 -10.68
CA THR A 94 4.02 -5.26 -12.01
C THR A 94 2.57 -5.37 -12.45
N ILE A 95 1.99 -4.26 -12.91
CA ILE A 95 0.61 -4.15 -13.34
C ILE A 95 0.60 -3.91 -14.84
N ALA A 96 0.00 -4.82 -15.60
CA ALA A 96 -0.10 -4.74 -17.05
C ALA A 96 -1.57 -4.69 -17.51
N ASP A 97 -1.84 -3.98 -18.60
CA ASP A 97 -3.15 -4.03 -19.26
C ASP A 97 -3.30 -5.27 -20.16
N GLU A 98 -4.47 -5.45 -20.80
CA GLU A 98 -4.73 -6.58 -21.69
C GLU A 98 -3.79 -6.66 -22.91
N LYS A 99 -3.15 -5.55 -23.27
CA LYS A 99 -2.17 -5.48 -24.36
C LYS A 99 -0.75 -5.73 -23.86
N ASN A 100 -0.58 -6.08 -22.58
CA ASN A 100 0.69 -6.27 -21.88
C ASN A 100 1.55 -4.99 -21.76
N ASN A 101 0.94 -3.80 -21.88
CA ASN A 101 1.66 -2.58 -21.53
C ASN A 101 1.72 -2.46 -20.01
N ILE A 102 2.90 -2.12 -19.47
CA ILE A 102 3.03 -1.82 -18.05
C ILE A 102 2.35 -0.48 -17.76
N ILE A 103 1.34 -0.53 -16.90
CA ILE A 103 0.54 0.65 -16.50
C ILE A 103 0.78 1.04 -15.04
N GLY A 104 1.48 0.20 -14.27
CA GLY A 104 1.91 0.50 -12.93
C GLY A 104 2.91 -0.50 -12.39
N GLU A 105 3.63 -0.11 -11.34
CA GLU A 105 4.63 -0.91 -10.65
C GLU A 105 4.57 -0.58 -9.16
N ALA A 106 4.84 -1.56 -8.31
CA ALA A 106 4.92 -1.32 -6.88
C ALA A 106 6.05 -2.10 -6.23
N SER A 107 6.56 -1.57 -5.12
CA SER A 107 7.41 -2.29 -4.17
C SER A 107 6.79 -2.17 -2.78
N ALA A 108 6.78 -3.27 -2.05
CA ALA A 108 6.28 -3.31 -0.68
C ALA A 108 7.32 -3.98 0.23
N LEU A 109 7.56 -3.34 1.36
CA LEU A 109 8.39 -3.84 2.44
C LEU A 109 7.48 -4.26 3.58
N PHE A 110 7.67 -5.50 4.01
CA PHE A 110 6.96 -6.12 5.12
C PHE A 110 7.93 -6.40 6.25
N PHE A 111 7.42 -6.47 7.48
CA PHE A 111 8.11 -7.16 8.56
C PHE A 111 7.26 -8.31 9.10
N LEU A 112 7.92 -9.41 9.44
CA LEU A 112 7.30 -10.54 10.13
C LEU A 112 7.29 -10.24 11.64
N ILE A 113 6.14 -10.34 12.28
CA ILE A 113 5.99 -10.18 13.73
C ILE A 113 5.63 -11.51 14.40
N ASP A 114 6.00 -11.65 15.67
CA ASP A 114 5.39 -12.60 16.60
C ASP A 114 4.12 -11.95 17.16
N ILE A 115 2.96 -12.59 16.94
CA ILE A 115 1.65 -12.02 17.28
C ILE A 115 1.53 -11.83 18.81
N ASN A 116 1.86 -12.87 19.57
CA ASN A 116 1.80 -12.83 21.04
C ASN A 116 2.76 -11.78 21.65
N LYS A 117 3.99 -11.67 21.12
CA LYS A 117 5.00 -10.72 21.64
C LYS A 117 4.87 -9.31 21.05
N ARG A 118 4.04 -9.12 20.02
CA ARG A 118 3.86 -7.87 19.26
C ARG A 118 5.19 -7.20 18.88
N ARG A 119 6.15 -7.98 18.38
CA ARG A 119 7.47 -7.49 17.97
C ARG A 119 8.02 -8.24 16.76
N PRO A 120 8.93 -7.63 15.97
CA PRO A 120 9.56 -8.30 14.85
C PRO A 120 10.21 -9.63 15.26
N THR A 121 10.06 -10.64 14.40
CA THR A 121 10.62 -11.97 14.58
C THR A 121 11.33 -12.42 13.32
N ARG A 122 12.37 -13.26 13.47
CA ARG A 122 13.15 -13.75 12.33
C ARG A 122 12.28 -14.62 11.44
N ILE A 123 12.43 -14.45 10.12
CA ILE A 123 11.83 -15.33 9.11
C ILE A 123 12.43 -16.73 9.26
N GLN A 124 11.57 -17.75 9.25
CA GLN A 124 11.98 -19.14 9.43
C GLN A 124 12.47 -19.76 8.11
N GLU A 125 13.38 -20.73 8.19
CA GLU A 125 13.98 -21.41 7.03
C GLU A 125 12.93 -21.94 6.03
N GLU A 126 11.87 -22.56 6.55
CA GLU A 126 10.77 -23.06 5.72
C GLU A 126 10.11 -21.96 4.86
N GLN A 127 10.04 -20.73 5.37
CA GLN A 127 9.49 -19.61 4.59
C GLN A 127 10.44 -19.21 3.45
N TYR A 128 11.76 -19.25 3.64
CA TYR A 128 12.72 -19.01 2.54
C TYR A 128 12.47 -20.01 1.40
N ASP A 129 12.30 -21.29 1.73
CA ASP A 129 12.00 -22.36 0.78
C ASP A 129 10.64 -22.19 0.09
N MET A 130 9.61 -21.81 0.84
CA MET A 130 8.26 -21.53 0.29
C MET A 130 8.34 -20.51 -0.83
N TYR A 131 9.01 -19.38 -0.61
CA TYR A 131 9.12 -18.27 -1.57
C TYR A 131 10.26 -18.43 -2.59
N GLY A 132 11.11 -19.45 -2.44
CA GLY A 132 12.22 -19.73 -3.34
C GLY A 132 13.39 -18.74 -3.22
N ILE A 133 13.58 -18.18 -2.02
CA ILE A 133 14.62 -17.23 -1.66
C ILE A 133 15.76 -17.97 -0.97
N ASP A 134 16.99 -17.84 -1.48
CA ASP A 134 18.17 -18.51 -0.90
C ASP A 134 18.81 -17.62 0.17
N GLY A 135 18.27 -17.71 1.40
CA GLY A 135 18.78 -16.97 2.55
C GLY A 135 18.60 -15.45 2.48
N ASP A 136 19.30 -14.75 3.37
CA ASP A 136 19.25 -13.28 3.44
C ASP A 136 19.93 -12.66 2.21
N VAL A 137 19.32 -11.62 1.64
CA VAL A 137 20.00 -10.80 0.62
C VAL A 137 21.21 -10.08 1.22
N ASP A 138 22.24 -9.92 0.40
CA ASP A 138 23.53 -9.31 0.78
C ASP A 138 23.48 -7.78 0.89
N TYR A 139 22.47 -7.13 0.32
CA TYR A 139 22.23 -5.69 0.42
C TYR A 139 21.24 -5.33 1.54
N ASP A 140 21.25 -4.07 1.99
CA ASP A 140 20.24 -3.59 2.95
C ASP A 140 18.90 -3.38 2.25
N ILE A 141 17.86 -4.03 2.77
CA ILE A 141 16.49 -3.79 2.34
C ILE A 141 16.06 -2.45 2.94
N SER A 142 15.91 -1.45 2.08
CA SER A 142 15.40 -0.14 2.46
C SER A 142 14.59 0.48 1.32
N MET A 143 13.71 1.40 1.70
CA MET A 143 12.95 2.24 0.77
C MET A 143 13.13 3.69 1.20
N ASP A 144 12.96 4.59 0.24
CA ASP A 144 13.15 6.03 0.40
C ASP A 144 12.46 6.57 1.67
N ARG A 145 13.08 7.59 2.27
CA ARG A 145 12.46 8.33 3.36
C ARG A 145 11.41 9.28 2.78
N ILE A 146 10.35 9.50 3.55
CA ILE A 146 9.32 10.50 3.28
C ILE A 146 9.63 11.74 4.12
N GLU A 147 9.53 12.92 3.49
CA GLU A 147 9.61 14.20 4.22
C GLU A 147 8.40 14.32 5.15
N LYS A 148 8.65 14.53 6.44
CA LYS A 148 7.59 14.76 7.43
C LYS A 148 7.34 16.26 7.57
N LEU A 149 6.07 16.66 7.49
CA LEU A 149 5.66 18.04 7.74
C LEU A 149 4.73 18.06 8.96
N ASP A 150 5.14 18.80 9.99
CA ASP A 150 4.45 18.82 11.29
C ASP A 150 3.15 19.64 11.27
N ASN A 151 3.05 20.62 10.37
CA ASN A 151 1.86 21.47 10.21
C ASN A 151 1.26 21.27 8.82
N GLY A 152 0.20 20.48 8.75
CA GLY A 152 -0.61 20.32 7.53
C GLY A 152 -1.33 21.62 7.18
N GLN A 153 -1.28 22.02 5.92
CA GLN A 153 -2.10 23.11 5.39
C GLN A 153 -3.59 22.80 5.45
N TYR A 154 -3.94 21.52 5.25
CA TYR A 154 -5.30 20.99 5.26
C TYR A 154 -5.39 19.90 6.30
N THR A 155 -6.51 19.84 7.02
CA THR A 155 -6.73 18.82 8.05
C THR A 155 -8.15 18.31 8.00
N LYS A 156 -8.33 17.01 8.28
CA LYS A 156 -9.63 16.38 8.35
C LYS A 156 -9.60 15.26 9.39
N GLN A 157 -10.60 15.27 10.28
CA GLN A 157 -10.77 14.24 11.29
C GLN A 157 -11.66 13.12 10.74
N PHE A 158 -11.28 11.88 11.04
CA PHE A 158 -12.06 10.69 10.71
C PHE A 158 -12.28 9.85 11.96
N ASN A 159 -13.50 9.33 12.09
CA ASN A 159 -13.83 8.31 13.09
C ASN A 159 -13.68 6.95 12.43
N ILE A 160 -12.97 6.03 13.09
CA ILE A 160 -12.72 4.70 12.55
C ILE A 160 -14.01 3.89 12.65
N ARG A 161 -14.49 3.42 11.49
CA ARG A 161 -15.76 2.72 11.34
C ARG A 161 -15.54 1.22 11.45
N TYR A 162 -16.63 0.51 11.70
CA TYR A 162 -16.61 -0.95 11.70
C TYR A 162 -16.11 -1.53 10.37
N SER A 163 -16.51 -0.93 9.24
CA SER A 163 -16.09 -1.34 7.89
C SER A 163 -14.65 -1.02 7.53
N ASP A 164 -13.95 -0.24 8.36
CA ASP A 164 -12.55 0.10 8.13
C ASP A 164 -11.62 -0.99 8.66
N ILE A 165 -12.16 -1.93 9.46
CA ILE A 165 -11.43 -2.99 10.13
C ILE A 165 -11.30 -4.22 9.23
N ASP A 166 -10.10 -4.76 9.13
CA ASP A 166 -9.77 -5.97 8.38
C ASP A 166 -9.92 -7.25 9.22
N SER A 167 -9.57 -8.39 8.64
CA SER A 167 -9.61 -9.70 9.30
C SER A 167 -8.67 -9.83 10.51
N ASN A 168 -7.70 -8.92 10.66
CA ASN A 168 -6.75 -8.89 11.77
C ASN A 168 -7.23 -8.03 12.94
N ASN A 169 -8.46 -7.50 12.88
CA ASN A 169 -9.05 -6.58 13.86
C ASN A 169 -8.33 -5.22 13.97
N HIS A 170 -7.61 -4.82 12.92
CA HIS A 170 -7.02 -3.48 12.80
C HIS A 170 -7.58 -2.77 11.58
N VAL A 171 -7.38 -1.47 11.49
CA VAL A 171 -7.73 -0.73 10.27
C VAL A 171 -6.96 -1.27 9.07
N ASN A 172 -7.68 -1.58 7.99
CA ASN A 172 -7.09 -1.96 6.71
C ASN A 172 -6.18 -0.82 6.20
N ASN A 173 -4.96 -1.15 5.80
CA ASN A 173 -3.94 -0.20 5.35
C ASN A 173 -4.43 0.76 4.25
N VAL A 174 -5.34 0.30 3.39
CA VAL A 174 -5.93 1.11 2.31
C VAL A 174 -6.70 2.32 2.87
N LYS A 175 -7.27 2.22 4.07
CA LYS A 175 -8.04 3.32 4.69
C LYS A 175 -7.18 4.51 5.06
N TYR A 176 -5.93 4.30 5.47
CA TYR A 176 -5.00 5.42 5.68
C TYR A 176 -4.75 6.20 4.39
N VAL A 177 -4.68 5.52 3.25
CA VAL A 177 -4.52 6.17 1.94
C VAL A 177 -5.77 6.95 1.57
N GLU A 178 -6.95 6.39 1.79
CA GLU A 178 -8.23 7.08 1.55
C GLU A 178 -8.35 8.34 2.43
N TRP A 179 -8.01 8.27 3.71
CA TRP A 179 -8.04 9.43 4.62
C TRP A 179 -7.00 10.49 4.28
N ALA A 180 -5.81 10.09 3.80
CA ALA A 180 -4.78 11.02 3.33
C ALA A 180 -5.27 11.80 2.11
N ILE A 181 -5.79 11.10 1.10
CA ILE A 181 -6.30 11.72 -0.13
C ILE A 181 -7.49 12.65 0.17
N GLU A 182 -8.40 12.23 1.04
CA GLU A 182 -9.60 12.99 1.42
C GLU A 182 -9.30 14.29 2.21
N ALA A 183 -8.08 14.46 2.72
CA ALA A 183 -7.61 15.71 3.32
C ALA A 183 -7.13 16.75 2.28
N VAL A 184 -6.92 16.34 1.02
CA VAL A 184 -6.52 17.24 -0.07
C VAL A 184 -7.75 18.01 -0.58
N PRO A 185 -7.61 19.30 -0.95
CA PRO A 185 -8.69 20.06 -1.57
C PRO A 185 -9.29 19.36 -2.81
N LEU A 186 -10.61 19.43 -2.91
CA LEU A 186 -11.37 18.75 -3.97
C LEU A 186 -10.99 19.28 -5.37
N GLU A 187 -10.59 20.54 -5.48
CA GLU A 187 -10.11 21.15 -6.73
C GLU A 187 -8.88 20.42 -7.27
N ILE A 188 -7.95 20.02 -6.40
CA ILE A 188 -6.76 19.27 -6.77
C ILE A 188 -7.15 17.83 -7.14
N ILE A 189 -7.96 17.17 -6.32
CA ILE A 189 -8.44 15.79 -6.59
C ILE A 189 -9.13 15.72 -7.96
N ASN A 190 -9.90 16.75 -8.32
CA ASN A 190 -10.61 16.79 -9.58
C ASN A 190 -9.73 17.15 -10.78
N SER A 191 -8.60 17.83 -10.58
CA SER A 191 -7.76 18.36 -11.66
C SER A 191 -6.45 17.59 -11.86
N TYR A 192 -6.09 16.70 -10.93
CA TYR A 192 -4.83 15.96 -10.95
C TYR A 192 -5.07 14.45 -10.74
N SER A 193 -4.07 13.65 -11.10
CA SER A 193 -4.01 12.21 -10.83
C SER A 193 -2.73 11.86 -10.09
N ILE A 194 -2.80 10.93 -9.13
CA ILE A 194 -1.62 10.45 -8.41
C ILE A 194 -0.81 9.52 -9.32
N ARG A 195 0.45 9.88 -9.59
CA ARG A 195 1.41 9.10 -10.38
C ARG A 195 2.31 8.23 -9.54
N ARG A 196 2.59 8.66 -8.31
CA ARG A 196 3.36 7.88 -7.35
C ARG A 196 2.86 8.15 -5.95
N ILE A 197 2.83 7.12 -5.13
CA ILE A 197 2.57 7.24 -3.70
C ILE A 197 3.59 6.42 -2.93
N LYS A 198 4.21 7.03 -1.93
CA LYS A 198 5.07 6.37 -0.95
C LYS A 198 4.38 6.41 0.39
N ILE A 199 4.39 5.30 1.12
CA ILE A 199 3.67 5.17 2.38
C ILE A 199 4.62 4.53 3.39
N ILE A 200 4.57 5.02 4.63
CA ILE A 200 5.19 4.35 5.79
C ILE A 200 4.11 4.19 6.85
N PHE A 201 3.79 2.94 7.18
CA PHE A 201 2.90 2.57 8.27
C PHE A 201 3.74 2.42 9.55
N GLU A 202 3.48 3.26 10.55
CA GLU A 202 4.25 3.25 11.81
C GLU A 202 3.49 2.55 12.94
N LYS A 203 2.17 2.70 12.99
CA LYS A 203 1.31 2.09 14.02
C LYS A 203 -0.04 1.66 13.45
N GLU A 204 -0.65 0.69 14.14
CA GLU A 204 -2.01 0.23 13.89
C GLU A 204 -3.01 1.09 14.66
N THR A 205 -4.24 1.19 14.15
CA THR A 205 -5.39 1.81 14.83
C THR A 205 -6.57 0.85 14.84
N VAL A 206 -7.51 1.07 15.75
CA VAL A 206 -8.61 0.13 16.01
C VAL A 206 -9.99 0.81 16.00
N TYR A 207 -11.03 -0.01 15.93
CA TYR A 207 -12.40 0.46 15.95
C TYR A 207 -12.70 1.36 17.16
N GLY A 208 -13.44 2.44 16.91
CA GLY A 208 -13.87 3.38 17.94
C GLY A 208 -12.85 4.48 18.25
N GLU A 209 -11.62 4.41 17.73
CA GLU A 209 -10.69 5.53 17.79
C GLU A 209 -11.02 6.59 16.72
N SER A 210 -10.31 7.71 16.79
CA SER A 210 -10.39 8.79 15.81
C SER A 210 -9.00 9.24 15.42
N ILE A 211 -8.84 9.59 14.15
CA ILE A 211 -7.58 10.05 13.57
C ILE A 211 -7.74 11.45 12.98
N LEU A 212 -6.64 12.18 12.96
CA LEU A 212 -6.48 13.45 12.26
C LEU A 212 -5.55 13.23 11.06
N SER A 213 -6.10 13.36 9.86
CA SER A 213 -5.34 13.36 8.61
C SER A 213 -4.94 14.80 8.29
N SER A 214 -3.66 15.03 8.05
CA SER A 214 -3.09 16.34 7.72
C SER A 214 -2.35 16.26 6.39
N ALA A 215 -2.56 17.25 5.52
CA ALA A 215 -1.94 17.30 4.19
C ALA A 215 -1.35 18.69 3.92
N THR A 216 -0.20 18.73 3.25
CA THR A 216 0.39 19.94 2.68
C THR A 216 0.71 19.71 1.22
N VAL A 217 0.23 20.59 0.34
CA VAL A 217 0.44 20.48 -1.10
C VAL A 217 1.43 21.55 -1.55
N LYS A 218 2.47 21.14 -2.28
CA LYS A 218 3.49 22.01 -2.87
C LYS A 218 3.41 21.87 -4.39
N GLU A 219 3.37 23.00 -5.08
CA GLU A 219 3.55 23.05 -6.53
C GLU A 219 5.03 22.80 -6.86
N ILE A 220 5.26 21.92 -7.83
CA ILE A 220 6.60 21.64 -8.36
C ILE A 220 6.81 22.41 -9.65
N ASP A 221 5.81 22.37 -10.53
CA ASP A 221 5.70 23.16 -11.75
C ASP A 221 4.20 23.28 -12.15
N ASN A 222 3.92 23.87 -13.32
CA ASN A 222 2.55 24.14 -13.79
C ASN A 222 1.64 22.90 -13.87
N ASP A 223 2.23 21.71 -14.03
CA ASP A 223 1.50 20.47 -14.27
C ASP A 223 1.73 19.43 -13.15
N ASN A 224 2.68 19.65 -12.24
CA ASN A 224 3.04 18.68 -11.21
C ASN A 224 2.95 19.25 -9.79
N LEU A 225 2.36 18.45 -8.89
CA LEU A 225 2.30 18.75 -7.45
C LEU A 225 2.92 17.62 -6.64
N LYS A 226 3.39 17.95 -5.44
CA LYS A 226 3.67 16.98 -4.37
C LYS A 226 2.79 17.27 -3.18
N SER A 227 2.24 16.23 -2.57
CA SER A 227 1.55 16.34 -1.30
C SER A 227 2.21 15.47 -0.24
N TYR A 228 2.36 16.02 0.95
CA TYR A 228 2.91 15.33 2.12
C TYR A 228 1.83 15.20 3.15
N HIS A 229 1.73 14.01 3.73
CA HIS A 229 0.63 13.61 4.57
C HIS A 229 1.13 13.02 5.85
N THR A 230 0.43 13.35 6.92
CA THR A 230 0.66 12.78 8.22
C THR A 230 -0.66 12.47 8.91
N ILE A 231 -0.84 11.21 9.31
CA ILE A 231 -2.01 10.75 10.04
C ILE A 231 -1.60 10.51 11.49
N ARG A 232 -2.37 11.12 12.40
CA ARG A 232 -2.17 11.00 13.86
C ARG A 232 -3.42 10.49 14.54
N ASN A 233 -3.23 9.73 15.61
CA ASN A 233 -4.29 9.54 16.60
C ASN A 233 -4.59 10.86 17.32
N ILE A 234 -5.74 10.93 17.98
CA ILE A 234 -6.17 12.12 18.72
C ILE A 234 -5.21 12.52 19.87
N ASP A 235 -4.41 11.57 20.36
CA ASP A 235 -3.37 11.79 21.37
C ASP A 235 -2.06 12.38 20.77
N GLY A 236 -2.03 12.62 19.46
CA GLY A 236 -0.88 13.14 18.72
C GLY A 236 0.11 12.08 18.25
N THR A 237 -0.14 10.80 18.56
CA THR A 237 0.71 9.69 18.10
C THR A 237 0.67 9.59 16.57
N GLU A 238 1.84 9.58 15.93
CA GLU A 238 1.96 9.32 14.49
C GLU A 238 1.63 7.86 14.16
N VAL A 239 0.81 7.68 13.12
CA VAL A 239 0.29 6.38 12.68
C VAL A 239 0.79 6.05 11.28
N THR A 240 0.74 7.03 10.37
CA THR A 240 1.14 6.83 8.97
C THR A 240 1.65 8.15 8.40
N VAL A 241 2.69 8.07 7.57
CA VAL A 241 3.16 9.19 6.74
C VAL A 241 3.17 8.79 5.27
N LEU A 242 2.85 9.76 4.41
CA LEU A 242 2.67 9.50 2.99
C LEU A 242 3.16 10.68 2.15
N GLU A 243 3.78 10.38 1.02
CA GLU A 243 4.13 11.35 -0.03
C GLU A 243 3.43 10.91 -1.31
N ALA A 244 2.73 11.83 -1.98
CA ALA A 244 2.14 11.57 -3.28
C ALA A 244 2.61 12.60 -4.31
N GLU A 245 2.97 12.11 -5.49
CA GLU A 245 3.30 12.88 -6.68
C GLU A 245 2.07 12.90 -7.59
N TRP A 246 1.64 14.10 -7.98
CA TRP A 246 0.43 14.34 -8.76
C TRP A 246 0.78 14.96 -10.10
N GLU A 247 0.11 14.52 -11.15
CA GLU A 247 0.20 15.11 -12.49
C GLU A 247 -1.18 15.60 -12.91
N LYS A 248 -1.22 16.80 -13.48
CA LYS A 248 -2.43 17.45 -13.96
C LYS A 248 -3.10 16.59 -15.02
N LEU A 249 -4.41 16.45 -14.90
CA LEU A 249 -5.20 15.78 -15.92
C LEU A 249 -5.12 16.63 -17.20
N GLN A 250 -4.77 15.99 -18.31
CA GLN A 250 -4.90 16.62 -19.61
C GLN A 250 -6.39 16.63 -19.97
N ASP A 251 -6.92 17.81 -20.29
CA ASP A 251 -8.26 17.93 -20.85
C ASP A 251 -8.30 17.16 -22.18
N ASN A 252 -9.11 16.11 -22.25
CA ASN A 252 -9.43 15.42 -23.50
C ASN A 252 -10.54 16.17 -24.25
#